data_AF-A0A7K2WV99-F1
#
_entry.id   AF-A0A7K2WV99-F1
#
_cell.length_a   1.000
_cell.length_b   1.000
_cell.length_c   1.000
_cell.angle_alpha   90.00
_cell.angle_beta   90.00
_cell.angle_gamma   90.00
#
_symmetry.space_group_name_H-M   'P 1'
#
loop_
_entity.id
_entity.type
_entity.pdbx_description
1 polymer ?
#
loop_
_entity_poly.entity_id
_entity_poly.type
_entity_poly.pdbx_seq_one_letter_code
_entity_poly.pdbx_strand_id
1 'polypeptide(L)'
;GGPPATTSDLAAAEYMRPQSMAQTLAALEKGGLITRHPDPGDGRRFLVVATDQGRDVLRAAMEGREAWLAHAIETTLSPEELAALPGLIEVLDRLAASPPGVPSHRSG
;
A
#
# COMPACT_ATOMS: atom_id res chain seq x y z
N GLY A 1 -2.89 -11.60 -3.71
CA GLY A 1 -4.13 -10.95 -3.26
C GLY A 1 -4.17 -11.03 -1.76
N GLY A 2 -4.16 -9.89 -1.07
CA GLY A 2 -4.23 -9.86 0.39
C GLY A 2 -5.64 -10.24 0.90
N PRO A 3 -5.77 -10.54 2.20
CA PRO A 3 -7.08 -10.74 2.82
C PRO A 3 -7.96 -9.48 2.70
N PRO A 4 -9.30 -9.62 2.71
CA PRO A 4 -10.20 -8.47 2.70
C PRO A 4 -9.89 -7.53 3.87
N ALA A 5 -9.90 -6.22 3.60
CA ALA A 5 -9.58 -5.19 4.58
C ALA A 5 -10.69 -4.15 4.66
N THR A 6 -10.88 -3.55 5.82
CA THR A 6 -11.85 -2.44 5.97
C THR A 6 -11.25 -1.13 5.48
N THR A 7 -12.08 -0.12 5.21
CA THR A 7 -11.62 1.24 4.89
C THR A 7 -10.66 1.80 5.95
N SER A 8 -10.90 1.50 7.23
CA SER A 8 -10.04 1.96 8.33
C SER A 8 -8.69 1.26 8.33
N ASP A 9 -8.67 -0.05 8.06
CA ASP A 9 -7.42 -0.81 7.95
C ASP A 9 -6.57 -0.30 6.78
N LEU A 10 -7.21 -0.08 5.62
CA LEU A 10 -6.56 0.48 4.43
C LEU A 10 -6.05 1.90 4.69
N ALA A 11 -6.84 2.75 5.34
CA ALA A 11 -6.43 4.11 5.66
C ALA A 11 -5.19 4.12 6.58
N ALA A 12 -5.15 3.23 7.57
CA ALA A 12 -3.99 3.10 8.46
C ALA A 12 -2.76 2.58 7.70
N ALA A 13 -2.93 1.56 6.86
CA ALA A 13 -1.84 0.96 6.08
C ALA A 13 -1.23 1.94 5.06
N GLU A 14 -2.06 2.79 4.45
CA GLU A 14 -1.63 3.76 3.44
C GLU A 14 -1.29 5.14 4.05
N TYR A 15 -1.26 5.26 5.38
CA TYR A 15 -1.04 6.52 6.11
C TYR A 15 -1.99 7.65 5.64
N MET A 16 -3.21 7.29 5.26
CA MET A 16 -4.24 8.19 4.76
C MET A 16 -5.27 8.54 5.84
N ARG A 17 -5.90 9.71 5.72
CA ARG A 17 -7.11 10.01 6.48
C ARG A 17 -8.26 9.10 6.02
N PRO A 18 -9.13 8.59 6.91
CA PRO A 18 -10.23 7.71 6.53
C PRO A 18 -11.16 8.28 5.44
N GLN A 19 -11.44 9.59 5.49
CA GLN A 19 -12.27 10.25 4.48
C GLN A 19 -11.62 10.26 3.09
N SER A 20 -10.30 10.48 3.02
CA SER A 20 -9.55 10.40 1.76
C SER A 20 -9.54 8.98 1.22
N MET A 21 -9.32 7.99 2.09
CA MET A 21 -9.38 6.57 1.69
C MET A 21 -10.78 6.21 1.15
N ALA A 22 -11.85 6.66 1.82
CA ALA A 22 -13.21 6.41 1.36
C ALA A 22 -13.49 6.97 -0.05
N GLN A 23 -12.95 8.15 -0.37
CA GLN A 23 -13.04 8.76 -1.71
C GLN A 23 -12.28 7.95 -2.76
N THR A 24 -11.05 7.52 -2.45
CA THR A 24 -10.26 6.64 -3.32
C THR A 24 -11.02 5.35 -3.63
N LEU A 25 -11.52 4.68 -2.60
CA LEU A 25 -12.26 3.44 -2.75
C LEU A 25 -13.57 3.63 -3.53
N ALA A 26 -14.28 4.74 -3.35
CA ALA A 26 -15.48 5.03 -4.14
C ALA A 26 -15.17 5.19 -5.64
N ALA A 27 -14.04 5.80 -5.99
CA ALA A 27 -13.59 5.90 -7.38
C ALA A 27 -13.22 4.53 -7.96
N LEU A 28 -12.51 3.69 -7.20
CA LEU A 28 -12.16 2.33 -7.61
C LEU A 28 -13.38 1.43 -7.78
N GLU A 29 -14.37 1.55 -6.90
CA GLU A 29 -15.65 0.82 -6.97
C GLU A 29 -16.46 1.27 -8.20
N LYS A 30 -16.55 2.58 -8.46
CA LYS A 30 -17.19 3.12 -9.68
C LYS A 30 -16.51 2.62 -10.96
N GLY A 31 -15.19 2.39 -10.91
CA GLY A 31 -14.41 1.81 -12.01
C GLY A 31 -14.52 0.29 -12.14
N GLY A 32 -15.26 -0.40 -11.27
CA GLY A 32 -15.38 -1.86 -11.27
C GLY A 32 -14.13 -2.61 -10.81
N LEU A 33 -13.16 -1.92 -10.18
CA LEU A 33 -11.88 -2.50 -9.78
C LEU A 33 -11.91 -3.15 -8.40
N ILE A 34 -12.90 -2.77 -7.57
CA ILE A 34 -13.15 -3.37 -6.26
C ILE A 34 -14.65 -3.63 -6.06
N THR A 35 -14.95 -4.50 -5.10
CA THR A 35 -16.29 -4.67 -4.51
C THR A 35 -16.23 -4.46 -3.00
N ARG A 36 -17.39 -4.13 -2.42
CA ARG A 36 -17.59 -4.03 -0.98
C ARG A 36 -18.64 -5.02 -0.51
N HIS A 37 -18.33 -5.75 0.56
CA HIS A 37 -19.25 -6.69 1.18
C HIS A 37 -19.38 -6.39 2.69
N PRO A 38 -20.54 -6.56 3.31
CA PRO A 38 -20.66 -6.45 4.76
C PRO A 38 -19.67 -7.38 5.46
N ASP A 39 -19.00 -6.88 6.50
CA ASP A 39 -18.12 -7.70 7.34
C ASP A 39 -18.98 -8.67 8.18
N PRO A 40 -18.76 -10.00 8.07
CA PRO A 40 -19.48 -10.99 8.87
C PRO A 40 -19.29 -10.84 10.38
N GLY A 41 -18.19 -10.22 10.83
CA GLY A 41 -17.86 -10.00 12.24
C GLY A 41 -18.43 -8.70 12.83
N ASP A 42 -18.71 -7.69 12.00
CA ASP A 42 -19.35 -6.43 12.40
C ASP A 42 -20.11 -5.84 11.21
N GLY A 43 -21.44 -6.01 11.17
CA GLY A 43 -22.28 -5.55 10.05
C GLY A 43 -22.27 -4.05 9.79
N ARG A 44 -21.60 -3.23 10.62
CA ARG A 44 -21.36 -1.80 10.37
C ARG A 44 -20.13 -1.55 9.50
N ARG A 45 -19.29 -2.57 9.29
CA ARG A 45 -18.07 -2.49 8.49
C ARG A 45 -18.30 -3.15 7.13
N PHE A 46 -17.53 -2.67 6.15
CA PHE A 46 -17.47 -3.28 4.82
C PHE A 46 -16.05 -3.73 4.55
N LEU A 47 -15.92 -4.95 4.07
CA LEU A 47 -14.71 -5.52 3.55
C LEU A 47 -14.56 -5.13 2.08
N VAL A 48 -13.39 -4.59 1.74
CA VAL A 48 -13.01 -4.25 0.37
C VAL A 48 -12.26 -5.43 -0.25
N VAL A 49 -12.66 -5.82 -1.45
CA VAL A 49 -12.03 -6.90 -2.21
C VAL A 49 -11.77 -6.44 -3.64
N ALA A 50 -10.58 -6.72 -4.19
CA ALA A 50 -10.31 -6.47 -5.61
C ALA A 50 -11.13 -7.40 -6.50
N THR A 51 -11.63 -6.89 -7.63
CA THR A 51 -12.22 -7.73 -8.69
C THR A 51 -11.12 -8.40 -9.52
N ASP A 52 -11.49 -9.32 -10.41
CA ASP A 52 -10.55 -9.86 -11.42
C ASP A 52 -9.97 -8.74 -12.27
N GLN A 53 -10.83 -7.84 -12.77
CA GLN A 53 -10.40 -6.66 -13.51
C GLN A 53 -9.44 -5.77 -12.70
N GLY A 54 -9.74 -5.54 -11.42
CA GLY A 54 -8.86 -4.79 -10.53
C GLY A 54 -7.48 -5.45 -10.36
N ARG A 55 -7.43 -6.78 -10.25
CA ARG A 55 -6.18 -7.54 -10.20
C ARG A 55 -5.40 -7.44 -11.50
N ASP A 56 -6.07 -7.48 -12.65
CA ASP A 56 -5.44 -7.38 -13.96
C ASP A 56 -4.82 -6.00 -14.18
N VAL A 57 -5.56 -4.94 -13.83
CA VAL A 57 -5.05 -3.56 -13.88
C VAL A 57 -3.83 -3.39 -12.97
N LEU A 58 -3.90 -3.91 -11.74
CA LEU A 58 -2.77 -3.85 -10.81
C LEU A 58 -1.55 -4.58 -11.38
N ARG A 59 -1.73 -5.79 -11.91
CA ARG A 59 -0.64 -6.57 -12.50
C ARG A 59 0.02 -5.85 -13.66
N ALA A 60 -0.76 -5.34 -14.61
CA ALA A 60 -0.22 -4.57 -15.74
C ALA A 60 0.56 -3.31 -15.29
N ALA A 61 0.07 -2.63 -14.25
CA ALA A 61 0.78 -1.48 -13.68
C ALA A 61 2.10 -1.88 -12.99
N MET A 62 2.15 -3.05 -12.34
CA MET A 62 3.37 -3.55 -11.70
C MET A 62 4.41 -4.02 -12.70
N GLU A 63 4.02 -4.72 -13.76
CA GLU A 63 4.95 -5.22 -14.80
C GLU A 63 5.75 -4.09 -15.44
N GLY A 64 5.10 -2.98 -15.80
CA GLY A 64 5.79 -1.82 -16.36
C GLY A 64 6.73 -1.14 -15.36
N ARG A 65 6.33 -1.11 -14.08
CA ARG A 65 7.14 -0.51 -13.00
C ARG A 65 8.35 -1.35 -12.65
N GLU A 66 8.23 -2.67 -12.67
CA GLU A 66 9.32 -3.61 -12.42
C GLU A 66 10.39 -3.49 -13.52
N ALA A 67 9.98 -3.51 -14.79
CA ALA A 67 10.90 -3.35 -15.92
C ALA A 67 11.62 -2.00 -15.88
N TRP A 68 10.89 -0.92 -15.59
CA TRP A 68 11.48 0.41 -15.41
C TRP A 68 12.49 0.44 -14.25
N LEU A 69 12.13 -0.12 -13.09
CA LEU A 69 12.99 -0.09 -11.91
C LEU A 69 14.27 -0.90 -12.12
N ALA A 70 14.17 -2.09 -12.72
CA ALA A 70 15.33 -2.91 -13.08
C ALA A 70 16.29 -2.12 -13.99
N HIS A 71 15.76 -1.50 -15.03
CA HIS A 71 16.56 -0.66 -15.93
C HIS A 71 17.19 0.54 -15.21
N ALA A 72 16.44 1.22 -14.34
CA ALA A 72 16.96 2.36 -13.58
C ALA A 72 18.09 1.94 -12.63
N ILE A 73 17.95 0.79 -11.96
CA ILE A 73 18.99 0.23 -11.09
C ILE A 73 20.26 -0.07 -11.89
N GLU A 74 20.14 -0.77 -13.02
CA GLU A 74 21.28 -1.15 -13.88
C GLU A 74 22.03 0.05 -14.46
N THR A 75 21.32 1.13 -14.77
CA THR A 75 21.88 2.28 -15.49
C THR A 75 22.32 3.42 -14.58
N THR A 76 21.79 3.52 -13.36
CA THR A 76 22.01 4.66 -12.47
C THR A 76 22.94 4.34 -11.30
N LEU A 77 22.96 3.09 -10.82
CA LEU A 77 23.71 2.73 -9.62
C LEU A 77 25.08 2.14 -9.95
N SER A 78 26.09 2.55 -9.19
CA SER A 78 27.38 1.87 -9.18
C SER A 78 27.28 0.49 -8.51
N PRO A 79 28.25 -0.41 -8.74
CA PRO A 79 28.29 -1.71 -8.07
C PRO A 79 28.30 -1.62 -6.53
N GLU A 80 28.92 -0.58 -5.97
CA GLU A 80 28.98 -0.35 -4.52
C GLU A 80 27.61 0.07 -3.96
N GLU A 81 26.93 1.00 -4.64
CA GLU A 81 25.57 1.42 -4.26
C GLU A 81 24.56 0.28 -4.39
N LEU A 82 24.67 -0.53 -5.45
CA LEU A 82 23.85 -1.71 -5.64
C LEU A 82 24.08 -2.75 -4.52
N ALA A 83 25.32 -2.94 -4.08
CA ALA A 83 25.65 -3.83 -2.97
C ALA A 83 25.10 -3.33 -1.61
N ALA A 84 24.91 -2.02 -1.45
CA ALA A 84 24.37 -1.42 -0.24
C ALA A 84 22.83 -1.47 -0.16
N LEU A 85 22.13 -1.61 -1.29
CA LEU A 85 20.67 -1.56 -1.37
C LEU A 85 19.95 -2.54 -0.42
N PRO A 86 20.33 -3.83 -0.31
CA PRO A 86 19.63 -4.77 0.57
C PRO A 86 19.58 -4.29 2.03
N GLY A 87 20.70 -3.78 2.55
CA GLY A 87 20.76 -3.26 3.92
C GLY A 87 19.91 -2.00 4.11
N LEU A 88 19.83 -1.13 3.10
CA LEU A 88 18.96 0.03 3.14
C LEU A 88 17.48 -0.37 3.11
N ILE A 89 17.10 -1.36 2.30
CA ILE A 89 15.73 -1.87 2.23
C ILE A 89 15.31 -2.43 3.59
N GLU A 90 16.15 -3.21 4.26
CA GLU A 90 15.85 -3.71 5.61
C GLU A 90 15.62 -2.58 6.63
N VAL A 91 16.38 -1.49 6.54
CA VAL A 91 16.17 -0.30 7.39
C VAL A 91 14.82 0.32 7.10
N LEU A 92 14.47 0.51 5.81
CA LEU A 92 13.20 1.09 5.40
C LEU A 92 12.01 0.22 5.82
N ASP A 93 12.10 -1.10 5.70
CA ASP A 93 11.05 -2.04 6.14
C ASP A 93 10.79 -1.93 7.64
N ARG A 94 11.86 -1.84 8.46
CA ARG A 94 11.71 -1.62 9.91
C ARG A 94 11.06 -0.28 10.24
N LEU A 95 11.38 0.78 9.49
CA LEU A 95 10.77 2.10 9.67
C LEU A 95 9.29 2.09 9.27
N ALA A 96 8.93 1.41 8.18
CA ALA A 96 7.54 1.27 7.72
C ALA A 96 6.69 0.44 8.70
N ALA A 97 7.26 -0.61 9.29
CA ALA A 97 6.59 -1.40 10.32
C ALA A 97 6.44 -0.68 11.67
N SER A 98 7.12 0.47 11.86
CA SER A 98 7.01 1.23 13.09
C SER A 98 5.64 1.92 13.16
N PRO A 99 4.87 1.76 14.25
CA PRO A 99 3.63 2.49 14.41
C PRO A 99 3.88 4.00 14.41
N PRO A 100 2.97 4.82 13.86
CA PRO A 100 3.10 6.27 13.90
C PRO A 100 3.07 6.76 15.34
N GLY A 101 4.22 7.16 15.87
CA GLY A 101 4.37 7.81 17.17
C GLY A 101 4.83 9.24 16.98
N VAL A 102 4.06 10.21 17.46
CA VAL A 102 4.55 11.58 17.63
C VAL A 102 5.56 11.54 18.78
N PRO A 103 6.79 12.06 18.63
CA PRO A 103 7.70 12.18 19.75
C PRO A 103 7.04 13.05 20.83
N SER A 104 6.67 12.44 21.95
CA SER A 104 6.19 13.16 23.11
C SER A 104 7.35 13.97 23.68
N HIS A 105 7.43 15.26 23.34
CA HIS A 105 8.26 16.20 24.07
C HIS A 105 7.79 16.21 25.53
N ARG A 106 8.53 15.54 26.40
CA ARG A 106 8.45 15.79 27.84
C ARG A 106 9.05 17.16 28.08
N SER A 107 8.18 18.16 28.21
CA SER A 107 8.54 19.44 28.80
C SER A 107 8.75 19.21 30.29
N GLY A 108 9.99 19.41 30.74
CA GLY A 108 10.29 19.70 32.15
C GLY A 108 10.01 21.14 32.49
#